data_AF-A0A661YYD3-F1
#
_entry.id   AF-A0A661YYD3-F1
#
_cell.length_a   1.000
_cell.length_b   1.000
_cell.length_c   1.000
_cell.angle_alpha   90.00
_cell.angle_beta   90.00
_cell.angle_gamma   90.00
#
_symmetry.space_group_name_H-M   'P 1'
#
loop_
_entity.id
_entity.type
_entity.pdbx_description
1 polymer ?
#
loop_
_entity_poly.entity_id
_entity_poly.type
_entity_poly.pdbx_seq_one_letter_code
_entity_poly.pdbx_strand_id
1 'polypeptide(L)'
;DDKFYDRTKDIILLKNTEGEYFTIEEYKEKVKAEQTNKEENIIMLYANDSESQYSYIEKAKARNYDVLIMNGALDNHFIDLMERKIEKSKFTRVDSESIDKLIVKEDAQVSKLTEEQQTELKPVFEKGLDTKEYTVQFESLSETEDAVMITQPEFMRRMKDMQAMGGGGQMAFMGDMPDMYNVVVNSNHPMISDLIDDKSNAHKEIIAKQLIDLAKLSQNLLKGKALSEFVKRSMDIIK
;
A
#
# COMPACT_ATOMS: atom_id res chain seq x y z
N ASP A 1 16.21 -18.27 19.40
CA ASP A 1 17.21 -19.32 19.67
C ASP A 1 17.66 -19.87 18.33
N ASP A 2 18.92 -19.64 17.97
CA ASP A 2 19.46 -20.03 16.66
C ASP A 2 19.47 -21.56 16.47
N LYS A 3 19.65 -22.34 17.54
CA LYS A 3 19.62 -23.80 17.46
C LYS A 3 18.21 -24.33 17.22
N PHE A 4 17.19 -23.62 17.69
CA PHE A 4 15.80 -23.96 17.41
C PHE A 4 15.43 -23.61 15.96
N TYR A 5 15.85 -22.44 15.48
CA TYR A 5 15.65 -22.04 14.09
C TYR A 5 16.27 -23.05 13.11
N ASP A 6 17.54 -23.44 13.32
CA ASP A 6 18.22 -24.38 12.42
C ASP A 6 17.56 -25.76 12.37
N ARG A 7 16.83 -26.15 13.42
CA ARG A 7 16.08 -27.41 13.50
C ARG A 7 14.65 -27.32 12.95
N THR A 8 14.11 -26.11 12.84
CA THR A 8 12.69 -25.90 12.49
C THR A 8 12.49 -25.24 11.14
N LYS A 9 13.52 -24.61 10.57
CA LYS A 9 13.45 -23.90 9.28
C LYS A 9 12.85 -24.75 8.15
N ASP A 10 13.13 -26.05 8.13
CA ASP A 10 12.68 -26.97 7.07
C ASP A 10 11.22 -27.42 7.23
N ILE A 11 10.60 -27.16 8.39
CA ILE A 11 9.21 -27.52 8.69
C ILE A 11 8.28 -26.30 8.82
N ILE A 12 8.81 -25.09 8.60
CA ILE A 12 7.99 -23.88 8.57
C ILE A 12 7.16 -23.90 7.29
N LEU A 13 5.85 -23.70 7.44
CA LEU A 13 4.91 -23.60 6.34
C LEU A 13 4.37 -22.18 6.23
N LEU A 14 4.48 -21.62 5.04
CA LEU A 14 3.90 -20.34 4.64
C LEU A 14 2.60 -20.63 3.89
N LYS A 15 1.52 -19.95 4.27
CA LYS A 15 0.22 -20.08 3.62
C LYS A 15 0.02 -18.90 2.67
N ASN A 16 -0.38 -19.15 1.43
CA ASN A 16 -0.76 -18.08 0.51
C ASN A 16 -2.26 -17.74 0.58
N THR A 17 -2.64 -16.66 -0.12
CA THR A 17 -4.03 -16.21 -0.27
C THR A 17 -4.94 -17.22 -0.96
N GLU A 18 -4.39 -18.26 -1.59
CA GLU A 18 -5.12 -19.35 -2.26
C GLU A 18 -5.30 -20.58 -1.36
N GLY A 19 -4.74 -20.55 -0.15
CA GLY A 19 -4.81 -21.65 0.81
C GLY A 19 -3.79 -22.75 0.57
N GLU A 20 -2.85 -22.55 -0.34
CA GLU A 20 -1.71 -23.44 -0.56
C GLU A 20 -0.64 -23.22 0.53
N TYR A 21 0.09 -24.28 0.85
CA TYR A 21 1.16 -24.26 1.85
C TYR A 21 2.49 -24.57 1.17
N PHE A 22 3.50 -23.77 1.52
CA PHE A 22 4.86 -23.90 0.99
C PHE A 22 5.87 -23.89 2.12
N THR A 23 6.93 -24.67 2.00
CA THR A 23 8.14 -24.40 2.79
C THR A 23 8.77 -23.08 2.35
N ILE A 24 9.64 -22.51 3.18
CA ILE A 24 10.36 -21.27 2.85
C ILE A 24 11.12 -21.40 1.52
N GLU A 25 11.81 -22.52 1.30
CA GLU A 25 12.60 -22.75 0.09
C GLU A 25 11.69 -22.92 -1.15
N GLU A 26 10.59 -23.66 -1.04
CA GLU A 26 9.61 -23.80 -2.11
C GLU A 26 8.98 -22.46 -2.49
N TYR A 27 8.62 -21.65 -1.49
CA TYR A 27 8.05 -20.33 -1.73
C TYR A 27 9.05 -19.42 -2.43
N LYS A 28 10.31 -19.37 -1.95
CA LYS A 28 11.38 -18.61 -2.59
C LYS A 28 11.52 -18.99 -4.05
N GLU A 29 11.64 -20.26 -4.37
CA GLU A 29 11.79 -20.71 -5.76
C GLU A 29 10.55 -20.40 -6.61
N LYS A 30 9.33 -20.51 -6.06
CA LYS A 30 8.09 -20.10 -6.73
C LYS A 30 8.09 -18.62 -7.12
N VAL A 31 8.49 -17.74 -6.20
CA VAL A 31 8.34 -16.29 -6.38
C VAL A 31 9.55 -15.62 -7.02
N LYS A 32 10.73 -16.25 -7.00
CA LYS A 32 12.00 -15.67 -7.47
C LYS A 32 11.96 -15.16 -8.90
N ALA A 33 11.24 -15.81 -9.80
CA ALA A 33 11.13 -15.38 -11.19
C ALA A 33 10.41 -14.03 -11.31
N GLU A 34 9.32 -13.84 -10.57
CA GLU A 34 8.41 -12.71 -10.75
C GLU A 34 8.52 -11.64 -9.65
N GLN A 35 9.00 -11.97 -8.46
CA GLN A 35 9.04 -11.09 -7.29
C GLN A 35 10.47 -10.73 -6.87
N THR A 36 11.44 -10.79 -7.78
CA THR A 36 12.79 -10.27 -7.53
C THR A 36 12.89 -8.83 -8.03
N ASN A 37 13.37 -7.93 -7.16
CA ASN A 37 13.57 -6.52 -7.50
C ASN A 37 14.93 -6.28 -8.20
N LYS A 38 15.16 -5.05 -8.66
CA LYS A 38 16.41 -4.61 -9.31
C LYS A 38 17.67 -4.80 -8.45
N GLU A 39 17.53 -4.84 -7.12
CA GLU A 39 18.62 -5.08 -6.17
C GLU A 39 18.89 -6.58 -5.92
N GLU A 40 18.29 -7.47 -6.71
CA GLU A 40 18.31 -8.93 -6.54
C GLU A 40 17.71 -9.43 -5.21
N ASN A 41 16.87 -8.63 -4.55
CA ASN A 41 16.13 -9.04 -3.37
C ASN A 41 14.79 -9.67 -3.78
N ILE A 42 14.48 -10.84 -3.24
CA ILE A 42 13.17 -11.48 -3.35
C ILE A 42 12.20 -10.76 -2.41
N ILE A 43 11.16 -10.17 -2.96
CA ILE A 43 10.10 -9.50 -2.22
C ILE A 43 8.98 -10.51 -1.97
N MET A 44 8.79 -10.87 -0.72
CA MET A 44 7.69 -11.74 -0.29
C MET A 44 6.50 -10.87 0.08
N LEU A 45 5.54 -10.78 -0.84
CA LEU A 45 4.30 -10.05 -0.57
C LEU A 45 3.44 -10.80 0.44
N TYR A 46 2.85 -10.06 1.37
CA TYR A 46 1.88 -10.62 2.32
C TYR A 46 0.69 -9.69 2.56
N ALA A 47 -0.39 -10.29 3.05
CA ALA A 47 -1.61 -9.64 3.49
C ALA A 47 -1.93 -10.12 4.92
N ASN A 48 -2.36 -9.20 5.78
CA ASN A 48 -2.85 -9.53 7.12
C ASN A 48 -4.36 -9.81 7.11
N ASP A 49 -5.08 -9.31 6.13
CA ASP A 49 -6.52 -9.48 6.01
C ASP A 49 -6.92 -9.53 4.53
N SER A 50 -7.35 -10.70 4.10
CA SER A 50 -7.74 -10.96 2.71
C SER A 50 -8.97 -10.19 2.25
N GLU A 51 -9.87 -9.79 3.17
CA GLU A 51 -11.07 -9.04 2.81
C GLU A 51 -10.79 -7.56 2.65
N SER A 52 -10.11 -6.94 3.64
CA SER A 52 -9.80 -5.51 3.56
C SER A 52 -8.71 -5.19 2.52
N GLN A 53 -7.82 -6.14 2.23
CA GLN A 53 -6.73 -5.96 1.26
C GLN A 53 -7.02 -6.65 -0.09
N TYR A 54 -8.26 -7.08 -0.32
CA TYR A 54 -8.66 -7.84 -1.52
C TYR A 54 -8.23 -7.16 -2.83
N SER A 55 -8.47 -5.86 -2.97
CA SER A 55 -8.12 -5.10 -4.19
C SER A 55 -6.62 -5.12 -4.47
N TYR A 56 -5.78 -5.02 -3.45
CA TYR A 56 -4.33 -5.09 -3.58
C TYR A 56 -3.85 -6.51 -3.92
N ILE A 57 -4.47 -7.53 -3.32
CA ILE A 57 -4.20 -8.94 -3.62
C ILE A 57 -4.53 -9.23 -5.09
N GLU A 58 -5.68 -8.80 -5.58
CA GLU A 58 -6.08 -9.00 -6.99
C GLU A 58 -5.12 -8.29 -7.96
N LYS A 59 -4.67 -7.07 -7.63
CA LYS A 59 -3.65 -6.38 -8.43
C LYS A 59 -2.32 -7.12 -8.47
N ALA A 60 -1.88 -7.67 -7.33
CA ALA A 60 -0.68 -8.50 -7.27
C ALA A 60 -0.83 -9.77 -8.12
N LYS A 61 -1.96 -10.47 -8.00
CA LYS A 61 -2.27 -11.65 -8.81
C LYS A 61 -2.34 -11.35 -10.31
N ALA A 62 -2.89 -10.20 -10.70
CA ALA A 62 -2.92 -9.78 -12.10
C ALA A 62 -1.52 -9.63 -12.71
N ARG A 63 -0.48 -9.43 -11.88
CA ARG A 63 0.93 -9.41 -12.28
C ARG A 63 1.65 -10.74 -12.07
N ASN A 64 0.90 -11.81 -11.81
CA ASN A 64 1.41 -13.14 -11.44
C ASN A 64 2.27 -13.15 -10.16
N TYR A 65 2.01 -12.22 -9.24
CA TYR A 65 2.66 -12.23 -7.93
C TYR A 65 1.86 -13.09 -6.95
N ASP A 66 2.58 -13.85 -6.12
CA ASP A 66 2.00 -14.65 -5.04
C ASP A 66 2.03 -13.83 -3.74
N VAL A 67 0.95 -13.93 -2.96
CA VAL A 67 0.76 -13.17 -1.74
C VAL A 67 0.49 -14.13 -0.59
N LEU A 68 1.30 -14.01 0.47
CA LEU A 68 1.15 -14.75 1.72
C LEU A 68 0.02 -14.20 2.59
N ILE A 69 -0.58 -15.05 3.42
CA ILE A 69 -1.47 -14.64 4.51
C ILE A 69 -0.67 -14.68 5.81
N MET A 70 -0.50 -13.51 6.43
CA MET A 70 0.25 -13.29 7.68
C MET A 70 -0.65 -12.54 8.68
N ASN A 71 -1.64 -13.24 9.23
CA ASN A 71 -2.66 -12.66 10.12
C ASN A 71 -2.53 -13.10 11.59
N GLY A 72 -1.47 -13.83 11.93
CA GLY A 72 -1.15 -14.28 13.27
C GLY A 72 -0.53 -13.19 14.14
N ALA A 73 -0.78 -13.27 15.45
CA ALA A 73 -0.25 -12.31 16.43
C ALA A 73 1.29 -12.32 16.55
N LEU A 74 1.95 -13.37 16.04
CA LEU A 74 3.41 -13.51 16.05
C LEU A 74 4.04 -13.24 14.68
N ASP A 75 3.24 -12.98 13.65
CA ASP A 75 3.73 -12.93 12.27
C ASP A 75 4.67 -11.75 12.03
N ASN A 76 4.45 -10.61 12.70
CA ASN A 76 5.38 -9.48 12.62
C ASN A 76 6.78 -9.84 13.14
N HIS A 77 6.87 -10.49 14.30
CA HIS A 77 8.15 -10.96 14.83
C HIS A 77 8.77 -12.06 13.98
N PHE A 78 7.93 -12.91 13.40
CA PHE A 78 8.35 -13.95 12.48
C PHE A 78 8.95 -13.35 11.21
N ILE A 79 8.30 -12.37 10.60
CA ILE A 79 8.77 -11.64 9.42
C ILE A 79 10.13 -10.97 9.71
N ASP A 80 10.26 -10.23 10.80
CA ASP A 80 11.53 -9.58 11.17
C ASP A 80 12.66 -10.60 11.38
N LEU A 81 12.35 -11.77 11.94
CA LEU A 81 13.29 -12.87 12.09
C LEU A 81 13.67 -13.45 10.72
N MET A 82 12.70 -13.65 9.83
CA MET A 82 12.90 -14.19 8.48
C MET A 82 13.76 -13.25 7.64
N GLU A 83 13.48 -11.95 7.59
CA GLU A 83 14.30 -10.97 6.84
C GLU A 83 15.77 -10.97 7.28
N ARG A 84 16.04 -11.22 8.57
CA ARG A 84 17.41 -11.33 9.11
C ARG A 84 18.09 -12.66 8.79
N LYS A 85 17.33 -13.74 8.68
CA LYS A 85 17.85 -15.11 8.51
C LYS A 85 17.92 -15.54 7.05
N ILE A 86 17.02 -15.01 6.23
CA ILE A 86 16.86 -15.34 4.83
C ILE A 86 17.55 -14.22 4.03
N GLU A 87 18.77 -14.51 3.57
CA GLU A 87 19.52 -13.57 2.75
C GLU A 87 18.74 -13.18 1.48
N LYS A 88 18.92 -11.92 1.08
CA LYS A 88 18.26 -11.31 -0.09
C LYS A 88 16.74 -11.49 -0.11
N SER A 89 16.10 -11.43 1.05
CA SER A 89 14.64 -11.42 1.14
C SER A 89 14.15 -10.22 1.92
N LYS A 90 13.05 -9.64 1.45
CA LYS A 90 12.30 -8.58 2.14
C LYS A 90 10.85 -8.99 2.12
N PHE A 91 10.15 -8.77 3.22
CA PHE A 91 8.71 -8.97 3.28
C PHE A 91 8.06 -7.60 3.17
N THR A 92 7.02 -7.52 2.35
CA THR A 92 6.32 -6.24 2.14
C THR A 92 4.84 -6.50 2.05
N ARG A 93 4.04 -5.66 2.70
CA ARG A 93 2.61 -5.84 2.69
C ARG A 93 2.00 -5.30 1.41
N VAL A 94 0.97 -5.94 0.91
CA VAL A 94 0.38 -5.60 -0.41
C VAL A 94 -0.24 -4.21 -0.50
N ASP A 95 -0.60 -3.57 0.62
CA ASP A 95 -1.20 -2.23 0.67
C ASP A 95 -0.19 -1.14 1.09
N SER A 96 1.09 -1.49 1.27
CA SER A 96 2.06 -0.55 1.82
C SER A 96 2.49 0.51 0.81
N GLU A 97 2.53 0.13 -0.46
CA GLU A 97 2.82 0.98 -1.60
C GLU A 97 2.02 0.52 -2.83
N SER A 98 2.15 1.26 -3.94
CA SER A 98 1.63 0.83 -5.23
C SER A 98 2.36 -0.43 -5.71
N ILE A 99 1.67 -1.27 -6.47
CA ILE A 99 2.20 -2.57 -6.92
C ILE A 99 3.48 -2.43 -7.76
N ASP A 100 3.63 -1.32 -8.49
CA ASP A 100 4.85 -0.95 -9.23
C ASP A 100 6.06 -0.71 -8.31
N LYS A 101 5.82 -0.18 -7.11
CA LYS A 101 6.88 0.14 -6.15
C LYS A 101 7.16 -0.97 -5.15
N LEU A 102 6.18 -1.84 -4.91
CA LEU A 102 6.39 -3.04 -4.09
C LEU A 102 7.53 -3.90 -4.66
N ILE A 103 7.58 -4.05 -5.99
CA ILE A 103 8.64 -4.80 -6.68
C ILE A 103 9.18 -3.95 -7.82
N VAL A 104 10.17 -3.11 -7.49
CA VAL A 104 10.85 -2.24 -8.47
C VAL A 104 11.69 -3.09 -9.43
N LYS A 105 11.14 -3.39 -10.61
CA LYS A 105 11.84 -4.09 -11.71
C LYS A 105 12.51 -3.12 -12.69
N GLU A 106 11.91 -1.96 -12.90
CA GLU A 106 12.37 -0.93 -13.84
C GLU A 106 12.57 0.40 -13.11
N ASP A 107 13.29 1.32 -13.76
CA ASP A 107 13.42 2.68 -13.24
C ASP A 107 12.06 3.39 -13.20
N ALA A 108 11.90 4.30 -12.23
CA ALA A 108 10.65 5.04 -12.06
C ALA A 108 10.24 5.69 -13.38
N GLN A 109 8.96 5.52 -13.74
CA GLN A 109 8.44 6.13 -14.95
C GLN A 109 8.62 7.65 -14.88
N VAL A 110 8.95 8.26 -16.03
CA VAL A 110 9.02 9.72 -16.09
C VAL A 110 7.61 10.27 -15.90
N SER A 111 7.46 11.19 -14.95
CA SER A 111 6.18 11.84 -14.68
C SER A 111 5.73 12.63 -15.91
N LYS A 112 4.47 12.44 -16.33
CA LYS A 112 3.85 13.31 -17.34
C LYS A 112 3.62 14.75 -16.85
N LEU A 113 3.53 14.94 -15.53
CA LEU A 113 3.39 16.25 -14.90
C LEU A 113 4.73 16.84 -14.49
N THR A 114 4.93 18.13 -14.72
CA THR A 114 6.06 18.90 -14.22
C THR A 114 5.95 19.13 -12.71
N GLU A 115 7.06 19.46 -12.04
CA GLU A 115 7.06 19.79 -10.60
C GLU A 115 6.14 20.98 -10.28
N GLU A 116 6.04 21.96 -11.19
CA GLU A 116 5.15 23.10 -11.07
C GLU A 116 3.68 22.68 -11.07
N GLN A 117 3.29 21.79 -11.99
CA GLN A 117 1.92 21.26 -12.08
C GLN A 117 1.56 20.40 -10.86
N GLN A 118 2.51 19.61 -10.34
CA GLN A 118 2.30 18.86 -9.10
C GLN A 118 2.10 19.80 -7.91
N THR A 119 2.85 20.89 -7.84
CA THR A 119 2.72 21.92 -6.78
C THR A 119 1.38 22.65 -6.87
N GLU A 120 0.84 22.87 -8.08
CA GLU A 120 -0.49 23.44 -8.28
C GLU A 120 -1.61 22.49 -7.82
N LEU A 121 -1.52 21.20 -8.15
CA LEU A 121 -2.57 20.22 -7.83
C LEU A 121 -2.54 19.77 -6.37
N LYS A 122 -1.36 19.75 -5.72
CA LYS A 122 -1.23 19.32 -4.33
C LYS A 122 -2.25 19.95 -3.37
N PRO A 123 -2.42 21.29 -3.30
CA PRO A 123 -3.41 21.90 -2.41
C PRO A 123 -4.85 21.54 -2.77
N VAL A 124 -5.14 21.18 -4.03
CA VAL A 124 -6.49 20.75 -4.46
C VAL A 124 -6.84 19.40 -3.83
N PHE A 125 -5.89 18.46 -3.80
CA PHE A 125 -6.08 17.15 -3.17
C PHE A 125 -6.01 17.23 -1.64
N GLU A 126 -5.20 18.12 -1.06
CA GLU A 126 -5.16 18.34 0.40
C GLU A 126 -6.46 18.97 0.93
N LYS A 127 -7.21 19.67 0.07
CA LYS A 127 -8.47 20.32 0.45
C LYS A 127 -9.54 19.29 0.82
N GLY A 128 -9.78 19.15 2.13
CA GLY A 128 -10.78 18.22 2.68
C GLY A 128 -10.19 16.90 3.20
N LEU A 129 -8.87 16.77 3.20
CA LEU A 129 -8.15 15.74 3.95
C LEU A 129 -7.75 16.28 5.34
N ASP A 130 -7.71 15.40 6.33
CA ASP A 130 -7.03 15.71 7.58
C ASP A 130 -5.52 15.53 7.34
N THR A 131 -4.79 16.65 7.27
CA THR A 131 -3.35 16.66 7.00
C THR A 131 -2.50 16.02 8.10
N LYS A 132 -3.11 15.65 9.23
CA LYS A 132 -2.45 14.85 10.28
C LYS A 132 -2.50 13.35 10.00
N GLU A 133 -3.52 12.89 9.29
CA GLU A 133 -3.74 11.48 8.94
C GLU A 133 -3.32 11.16 7.51
N TYR A 134 -3.49 12.10 6.58
CA TYR A 134 -3.28 11.87 5.15
C TYR A 134 -2.19 12.78 4.60
N THR A 135 -1.21 12.19 3.93
CA THR A 135 -0.16 12.92 3.20
C THR A 135 -0.34 12.73 1.70
N VAL A 136 -0.46 13.81 0.93
CA VAL A 136 -0.58 13.73 -0.53
C VAL A 136 0.80 13.65 -1.17
N GLN A 137 1.02 12.63 -2.00
CA GLN A 137 2.23 12.44 -2.79
C GLN A 137 1.90 12.12 -4.24
N PHE A 138 2.70 12.67 -5.17
CA PHE A 138 2.56 12.38 -6.59
C PHE A 138 3.55 11.28 -6.97
N GLU A 139 3.07 10.31 -7.74
CA GLU A 139 3.88 9.20 -8.22
C GLU A 139 3.61 8.93 -9.69
N SER A 140 4.68 8.63 -10.43
CA SER A 140 4.59 8.18 -11.82
C SER A 140 4.35 6.68 -11.85
N LEU A 141 3.09 6.28 -11.92
CA LEU A 141 2.69 4.87 -12.03
C LEU A 141 2.22 4.56 -13.45
N SER A 142 1.89 3.29 -13.74
CA SER A 142 1.26 2.95 -15.01
C SER A 142 -0.05 3.71 -15.22
N GLU A 143 -0.36 4.08 -16.46
CA GLU A 143 -1.63 4.75 -16.82
C GLU A 143 -2.88 3.90 -16.51
N THR A 144 -2.70 2.58 -16.36
CA THR A 144 -3.76 1.62 -16.02
C THR A 144 -4.01 1.50 -14.53
N GLU A 145 -3.13 2.03 -13.68
CA GLU A 145 -3.35 2.08 -12.23
C GLU A 145 -4.36 3.16 -11.86
N ASP A 146 -4.95 3.08 -10.67
CA ASP A 146 -5.95 4.05 -10.25
C ASP A 146 -5.38 5.48 -10.21
N ALA A 147 -6.22 6.46 -10.57
CA ALA A 147 -5.84 7.88 -10.56
C ALA A 147 -5.40 8.36 -9.16
N VAL A 148 -6.07 7.86 -8.12
CA VAL A 148 -5.73 8.12 -6.73
C VAL A 148 -5.82 6.80 -5.96
N MET A 149 -4.78 6.50 -5.20
CA MET A 149 -4.70 5.36 -4.31
C MET A 149 -4.40 5.85 -2.89
N ILE A 150 -4.83 5.09 -1.91
CA ILE A 150 -4.35 5.25 -0.54
C ILE A 150 -3.35 4.12 -0.28
N THR A 151 -2.28 4.38 0.46
CA THR A 151 -1.35 3.36 0.92
C THR A 151 -0.99 3.61 2.37
N GLN A 152 -0.58 2.57 3.09
CA GLN A 152 -0.19 2.69 4.48
C GLN A 152 1.28 2.25 4.65
N PRO A 153 2.22 3.18 4.89
CA PRO A 153 3.64 2.85 4.96
C PRO A 153 3.95 1.71 5.93
N GLU A 154 4.61 0.67 5.42
CA GLU A 154 4.90 -0.57 6.16
C GLU A 154 5.69 -0.29 7.44
N PHE A 155 6.71 0.56 7.35
CA PHE A 155 7.56 0.94 8.49
C PHE A 155 6.75 1.53 9.64
N MET A 156 5.78 2.41 9.34
CA MET A 156 4.96 3.06 10.36
C MET A 156 4.02 2.06 11.03
N ARG A 157 3.45 1.13 10.24
CA ARG A 157 2.62 0.05 10.78
C ARG A 157 3.43 -0.87 11.70
N ARG A 158 4.59 -1.38 11.25
CA ARG A 158 5.45 -2.25 12.07
C ARG A 158 5.90 -1.55 13.36
N MET A 159 6.21 -0.26 13.29
CA MET A 159 6.53 0.53 14.47
C MET A 159 5.34 0.58 15.46
N LYS A 160 4.13 0.80 14.96
CA LYS A 160 2.90 0.83 15.78
C LYS A 160 2.59 -0.52 16.40
N ASP A 161 2.72 -1.60 15.64
CA ASP A 161 2.51 -2.97 16.12
C ASP A 161 3.55 -3.34 17.20
N MET A 162 4.83 -2.96 17.01
CA MET A 162 5.88 -3.15 18.01
C MET A 162 5.61 -2.37 19.30
N GLN A 163 5.01 -1.17 19.21
CA GLN A 163 4.60 -0.41 20.39
C GLN A 163 3.42 -1.06 21.12
N ALA A 164 2.39 -1.49 20.38
CA ALA A 164 1.20 -2.13 20.93
C ALA A 164 1.51 -3.42 21.71
N MET A 165 2.57 -4.15 21.31
CA MET A 165 3.00 -5.40 21.94
C MET A 165 3.98 -5.22 23.12
N GLY A 166 4.32 -3.98 23.53
CA GLY A 166 5.03 -3.73 24.80
C GLY A 166 6.40 -3.06 24.70
N GLY A 167 6.64 -2.20 23.70
CA GLY A 167 7.85 -1.35 23.65
C GLY A 167 7.92 -0.36 24.81
N GLY A 168 8.45 -0.79 25.96
CA GLY A 168 8.59 0.04 27.16
C GLY A 168 9.57 1.21 26.98
N GLY A 169 9.20 2.39 27.52
CA GLY A 169 10.04 3.59 27.59
C GLY A 169 9.37 4.85 27.04
N GLN A 170 10.15 5.91 26.81
CA GLN A 170 9.74 7.21 26.22
C GLN A 170 9.04 7.10 24.84
N MET A 171 9.00 5.91 24.25
CA MET A 171 8.29 5.56 23.01
C MET A 171 6.80 5.25 23.22
N ALA A 172 6.32 5.11 24.46
CA ALA A 172 4.89 4.94 24.76
C ALA A 172 4.06 6.19 24.37
N PHE A 173 4.71 7.35 24.24
CA PHE A 173 4.07 8.61 23.82
C PHE A 173 3.79 8.69 22.31
N MET A 174 4.27 7.72 21.50
CA MET A 174 3.97 7.64 20.06
C MET A 174 2.83 6.66 19.72
N GLY A 175 2.33 5.89 20.68
CA GLY A 175 1.19 4.97 20.47
C GLY A 175 -0.14 5.69 20.27
N ASP A 176 -0.19 6.99 20.59
CA ASP A 176 -1.32 7.89 20.33
C ASP A 176 -1.19 8.62 18.98
N MET A 177 -0.21 8.24 18.14
CA MET A 177 -0.16 8.76 16.78
C MET A 177 -1.30 8.18 15.94
N PRO A 178 -2.07 9.05 15.26
CA PRO A 178 -3.12 8.61 14.36
C PRO A 178 -2.54 7.77 13.22
N ASP A 179 -3.39 6.97 12.58
CA ASP A 179 -2.98 6.22 11.40
C ASP A 179 -2.54 7.20 10.31
N MET A 180 -1.34 6.98 9.77
CA MET A 180 -0.81 7.75 8.65
C MET A 180 -1.02 6.99 7.35
N TYR A 181 -1.66 7.68 6.43
CA TYR A 181 -1.98 7.21 5.10
C TYR A 181 -1.33 8.12 4.06
N ASN A 182 -0.79 7.53 3.01
CA ASN A 182 -0.34 8.27 1.84
C ASN A 182 -1.46 8.26 0.79
N VAL A 183 -1.88 9.44 0.35
CA VAL A 183 -2.74 9.62 -0.81
C VAL A 183 -1.82 9.76 -2.02
N VAL A 184 -1.67 8.67 -2.75
CA VAL A 184 -0.84 8.59 -3.96
C VAL A 184 -1.67 9.05 -5.14
N VAL A 185 -1.26 10.15 -5.78
CA VAL A 185 -1.86 10.66 -7.01
C VAL A 185 -1.00 10.23 -8.19
N ASN A 186 -1.59 9.46 -9.11
CA ASN A 186 -0.88 8.94 -10.28
C ASN A 186 -0.70 10.05 -11.33
N SER A 187 0.51 10.58 -11.46
CA SER A 187 0.81 11.69 -12.39
C SER A 187 0.65 11.31 -13.86
N ASN A 188 0.69 10.02 -14.19
CA ASN A 188 0.59 9.52 -15.55
C ASN A 188 -0.85 9.19 -15.98
N HIS A 189 -1.78 9.11 -15.02
CA HIS A 189 -3.16 8.74 -15.29
C HIS A 189 -3.88 9.84 -16.12
N PRO A 190 -4.61 9.47 -17.19
CA PRO A 190 -5.28 10.44 -18.07
C PRO A 190 -6.16 11.44 -17.33
N MET A 191 -6.94 10.99 -16.33
CA MET A 191 -7.80 11.89 -15.54
C MET A 191 -7.04 12.96 -14.77
N ILE A 192 -5.80 12.70 -14.32
CA ILE A 192 -5.00 13.70 -13.61
C ILE A 192 -4.41 14.71 -14.60
N SER A 193 -4.07 14.25 -15.80
CA SER A 193 -3.69 15.14 -16.91
C SER A 193 -4.87 16.03 -17.35
N ASP A 194 -6.08 15.49 -17.46
CA ASP A 194 -7.27 16.28 -17.77
C ASP A 194 -7.59 17.30 -16.66
N LEU A 195 -7.30 16.94 -15.40
CA LEU A 195 -7.53 17.81 -14.24
C LEU A 195 -6.60 19.04 -14.25
N ILE A 196 -5.37 18.92 -14.74
CA ILE A 196 -4.46 20.07 -14.83
C ILE A 196 -4.95 21.07 -15.89
N ASP A 197 -5.47 20.57 -17.01
CA ASP A 197 -5.95 21.37 -18.14
C ASP A 197 -7.30 22.07 -17.88
N ASP A 198 -8.03 21.63 -16.85
CA ASP A 198 -9.26 22.28 -16.42
C ASP A 198 -9.00 23.70 -15.92
N LYS A 199 -9.78 24.67 -16.40
CA LYS A 199 -9.65 26.10 -16.00
C LYS A 199 -10.44 26.44 -14.75
N SER A 200 -11.33 25.55 -14.29
CA SER A 200 -12.23 25.78 -13.16
C SER A 200 -11.69 25.12 -11.89
N ASN A 201 -11.14 25.92 -10.98
CA ASN A 201 -10.68 25.42 -9.68
C ASN A 201 -11.80 24.72 -8.88
N ALA A 202 -13.04 25.20 -8.99
CA ALA A 202 -14.18 24.56 -8.33
C ALA A 202 -14.45 23.16 -8.90
N HIS A 203 -14.28 22.97 -10.21
CA HIS A 203 -14.43 21.65 -10.83
C HIS A 203 -13.26 20.74 -10.47
N LYS A 204 -12.03 21.26 -10.45
CA LYS A 204 -10.85 20.50 -9.99
C LYS A 204 -11.05 19.94 -8.58
N GLU A 205 -11.56 20.77 -7.65
CA GLU A 205 -11.83 20.37 -6.27
C GLU A 205 -12.91 19.29 -6.16
N ILE A 206 -13.97 19.37 -6.96
CA ILE A 206 -15.04 18.36 -6.99
C ILE A 206 -14.49 17.00 -7.45
N ILE A 207 -13.71 17.00 -8.53
CA ILE A 207 -13.11 15.78 -9.08
C ILE A 207 -12.08 15.21 -8.11
N ALA A 208 -11.18 16.03 -7.56
CA ALA A 208 -10.19 15.60 -6.57
C ALA A 208 -10.87 14.96 -5.34
N LYS A 209 -11.92 15.59 -4.79
CA LYS A 209 -12.69 15.02 -3.68
C LYS A 209 -13.37 13.70 -4.08
N GLN A 210 -13.88 13.60 -5.30
CA GLN A 210 -14.49 12.37 -5.80
C GLN A 210 -13.48 11.22 -5.89
N LEU A 211 -12.28 11.49 -6.41
CA LEU A 211 -11.20 10.50 -6.52
C LEU A 211 -10.70 10.05 -5.14
N ILE A 212 -10.53 10.99 -4.20
CA ILE A 212 -10.16 10.69 -2.81
C ILE A 212 -11.22 9.81 -2.14
N ASP A 213 -12.50 10.17 -2.26
CA ASP A 213 -13.56 9.39 -1.62
C ASP A 213 -13.69 7.98 -2.24
N LEU A 214 -13.44 7.83 -3.55
CA LEU A 214 -13.32 6.51 -4.19
C LEU A 214 -12.16 5.69 -3.62
N ALA A 215 -10.99 6.31 -3.43
CA ALA A 215 -9.83 5.65 -2.81
C ALA A 215 -10.09 5.29 -1.33
N LYS A 216 -10.81 6.13 -0.58
CA LYS A 216 -11.24 5.81 0.79
C LYS A 216 -12.28 4.69 0.81
N LEU A 217 -13.17 4.65 -0.17
CA LEU A 217 -14.18 3.60 -0.29
C LEU A 217 -13.53 2.24 -0.56
N SER A 218 -12.55 2.18 -1.47
CA SER A 218 -11.85 0.93 -1.80
C SER A 218 -11.08 0.35 -0.62
N GLN A 219 -10.72 1.17 0.37
CA GLN A 219 -10.07 0.75 1.62
C GLN A 219 -11.02 0.64 2.82
N ASN A 220 -12.33 0.75 2.62
CA ASN A 220 -13.31 0.78 3.72
C ASN A 220 -13.02 1.86 4.79
N LEU A 221 -12.40 2.98 4.37
CA LEU A 221 -12.13 4.16 5.20
C LEU A 221 -13.27 5.19 5.11
N LEU A 222 -14.10 5.13 4.06
CA LEU A 222 -15.21 6.05 3.86
C LEU A 222 -16.45 5.64 4.67
N LYS A 223 -16.72 6.33 5.78
CA LYS A 223 -17.81 5.97 6.72
C LYS A 223 -18.70 7.16 7.10
N GLY A 224 -19.90 6.85 7.60
CA GLY A 224 -20.81 7.80 8.22
C GLY A 224 -21.23 8.95 7.31
N LYS A 225 -21.04 10.19 7.78
CA LYS A 225 -21.43 11.42 7.05
C LYS A 225 -20.71 11.54 5.72
N ALA A 226 -19.41 11.22 5.66
CA ALA A 226 -18.61 11.32 4.43
C ALA A 226 -19.14 10.37 3.34
N LEU A 227 -19.52 9.14 3.70
CA LEU A 227 -20.14 8.19 2.77
C LEU A 227 -21.48 8.71 2.23
N SER A 228 -22.32 9.29 3.09
CA SER A 228 -23.61 9.85 2.68
C SER A 228 -23.43 11.04 1.71
N GLU A 229 -22.46 11.91 1.98
CA GLU A 229 -22.12 13.03 1.08
C GLU A 229 -21.55 12.55 -0.26
N PHE A 230 -20.72 11.51 -0.25
CA PHE A 230 -20.19 10.87 -1.44
C PHE A 230 -21.32 10.31 -2.31
N VAL A 231 -22.21 9.49 -1.74
CA VAL A 231 -23.33 8.90 -2.47
C VAL A 231 -24.21 9.97 -3.10
N LYS A 232 -24.55 11.02 -2.35
CA LYS A 232 -25.35 12.15 -2.86
C LYS A 232 -24.65 12.84 -4.03
N ARG A 233 -23.36 13.14 -3.89
CA ARG A 233 -22.57 13.79 -4.94
C ARG A 233 -22.45 12.92 -6.19
N SER A 234 -22.24 11.61 -6.04
CA SER A 234 -22.21 10.67 -7.16
C SER A 234 -23.54 10.63 -7.91
N MET A 235 -24.68 10.67 -7.21
CA MET A 235 -25.98 10.79 -7.86
C MET A 235 -26.15 12.10 -8.62
N ASP A 236 -25.62 13.21 -8.10
CA ASP A 236 -25.71 14.52 -8.75
C ASP A 236 -24.78 14.63 -9.97
N ILE A 237 -23.65 13.91 -9.99
CA ILE A 237 -22.73 13.83 -11.16
C ILE A 237 -23.31 12.97 -12.30
N ILE A 238 -24.08 11.94 -11.97
CA ILE A 238 -24.70 11.04 -12.96
C ILE A 238 -25.91 11.67 -13.66
N LYS A 239 -26.57 12.63 -13.01
CA LYS A 239 -27.73 13.35 -13.56
C LYS A 239 -27.32 14.40 -14.59
#